data_AF-A0A7G2E4C8-F1
#
_entry.id   AF-A0A7G2E4C8-F1
#
_cell.length_a   1.000
_cell.length_b   1.000
_cell.length_c   1.000
_cell.angle_alpha   90.00
_cell.angle_beta   90.00
_cell.angle_gamma   90.00
#
_symmetry.space_group_name_H-M   'P 1'
#
loop_
_entity.id
_entity.type
_entity.pdbx_description
1 polymer ?
#
loop_
_entity_poly.entity_id
_entity_poly.type
_entity_poly.pdbx_seq_one_letter_code
_entity_poly.pdbx_strand_id
1 'polypeptide(L)' 'MMPMYFILMILGGMKHPCICTGLGLLYNVSRFFYFKGYATGDPMKRLTIGKYGFLGLLGLMICTISFGVTLILA' A
#
# COMPACT_ATOMS: atom_id res chain seq x y z
N MET A 1 -2.48 -6.62 6.14
CA MET A 1 -1.42 -5.83 6.82
C MET A 1 -1.91 -4.39 7.03
N MET A 2 -3.02 -4.20 7.76
CA MET A 2 -3.63 -2.86 7.89
C MET A 2 -2.79 -1.90 8.74
N PRO A 3 -2.21 -2.31 9.90
CA PRO A 3 -1.39 -1.39 10.69
C PRO A 3 -0.15 -0.88 9.94
N MET A 4 0.54 -1.77 9.22
CA MET A 4 1.70 -1.41 8.40
C MET A 4 1.34 -0.43 7.28
N TYR A 5 0.21 -0.65 6.59
CA TYR A 5 -0.26 0.26 5.55
C TYR A 5 -0.45 1.69 6.08
N PHE A 6 -1.13 1.85 7.23
CA PHE A 6 -1.36 3.17 7.81
C PHE A 6 -0.06 3.86 8.21
N ILE A 7 0.86 3.14 8.86
CA ILE A 7 2.14 3.71 9.28
C ILE A 7 2.97 4.17 8.07
N LEU A 8 3.07 3.34 7.03
CA LEU A 8 3.82 3.67 5.81
C LEU A 8 3.18 4.84 5.04
N MET A 9 1.85 4.95 5.06
CA MET A 9 1.14 6.04 4.41
C MET A 9 1.31 7.37 5.14
N ILE A 10 1.31 7.36 6.48
CA ILE A 10 1.57 8.55 7.29
C ILE A 10 3.03 9.00 7.10
N LEU A 11 4.00 8.11 7.33
CA LEU A 11 5.42 8.45 7.28
C LEU A 11 5.90 8.80 5.87
N GLY A 12 5.56 7.99 4.86
CA GLY A 12 5.91 8.28 3.47
C GLY A 12 5.22 9.54 2.94
N GLY A 13 4.00 9.82 3.41
CA GLY A 13 3.20 10.97 3.00
C GLY A 13 3.77 12.32 3.45
N MET A 14 4.56 12.35 4.54
CA MET A 14 5.20 13.57 5.03
C MET A 14 6.17 14.19 4.01
N LYS A 15 6.84 13.37 3.19
CA LYS A 15 7.75 13.83 2.14
C LYS A 15 7.12 13.77 0.74
N HIS A 16 6.31 12.74 0.47
CA HIS A 16 5.80 12.43 -0.87
C HIS A 16 4.27 12.27 -0.88
N PRO A 17 3.49 13.35 -0.66
CA PRO A 17 2.05 13.27 -0.46
C PRO A 17 1.29 12.76 -1.69
N CYS A 18 1.64 13.23 -2.90
CA CYS A 18 0.96 12.82 -4.14
C CYS A 18 1.23 11.35 -4.49
N ILE A 19 2.48 10.90 -4.34
CA ILE A 19 2.88 9.51 -4.65
C ILE A 19 2.27 8.54 -3.65
N CYS A 20 2.31 8.86 -2.34
CA CYS A 20 1.67 8.04 -1.31
C CYS A 20 0.16 7.94 -1.50
N THR A 21 -0.50 9.02 -1.94
CA THR A 21 -1.95 9.00 -2.23
C THR A 21 -2.28 8.05 -3.38
N GLY A 22 -1.52 8.10 -4.48
CA GLY A 22 -1.72 7.20 -5.63
C GLY A 22 -1.52 5.73 -5.26
N LEU A 23 -0.42 5.42 -4.55
CA LEU A 23 -0.13 4.06 -4.08
C LEU A 23 -1.13 3.56 -3.03
N GLY A 24 -1.61 4.47 -2.17
CA GLY A 24 -2.65 4.20 -1.19
C GLY A 24 -3.99 3.87 -1.85
N LEU A 25 -4.39 4.58 -2.90
CA LEU A 25 -5.58 4.26 -3.68
C LEU A 25 -5.46 2.87 -4.33
N LEU A 26 -4.31 2.56 -4.93
CA LEU A 26 -4.05 1.23 -5.50
C LEU A 26 -4.19 0.12 -4.45
N TYR A 27 -3.68 0.34 -3.24
CA TYR A 27 -3.82 -0.59 -2.12
C TYR A 27 -5.29 -0.80 -1.73
N ASN A 28 -6.05 0.28 -1.56
CA ASN A 28 -7.47 0.22 -1.18
C ASN A 28 -8.33 -0.49 -2.23
N VAL A 29 -8.13 -0.18 -3.52
CA VAL A 29 -8.83 -0.85 -4.62
C VAL A 29 -8.49 -2.34 -4.64
N SER A 30 -7.20 -2.68 -4.52
CA SER A 30 -6.76 -4.08 -4.47
C SER A 30 -7.36 -4.83 -3.28
N ARG A 31 -7.48 -4.17 -2.12
CA ARG A 31 -8.14 -4.73 -0.92
C ARG A 31 -9.64 -4.92 -1.12
N PHE A 32 -10.32 -3.99 -1.79
CA PHE A 32 -11.74 -4.15 -2.13
C PHE A 32 -11.97 -5.40 -2.99
N PHE A 33 -11.16 -5.60 -4.04
CA PHE A 33 -11.23 -6.82 -4.86
C PHE A 33 -10.86 -8.09 -4.09
N TYR A 34 -9.90 -8.02 -3.16
CA TYR A 34 -9.57 -9.14 -2.27
C TYR A 34 -10.78 -9.57 -1.44
N PHE A 35 -11.50 -8.62 -0.83
CA PHE A 35 -12.71 -8.93 -0.05
C PHE A 35 -13.87 -9.43 -0.93
N LYS A 36 -14.05 -8.85 -2.13
CA LYS A 36 -15.05 -9.33 -3.10
C LYS A 36 -14.78 -10.77 -3.54
N GLY A 37 -13.52 -11.11 -3.81
CA GLY A 37 -13.10 -12.48 -4.09
C GLY A 37 -13.26 -13.41 -2.89
N TYR A 38 -12.99 -12.90 -1.67
CA TYR A 38 -13.17 -13.66 -0.44
C TYR A 38 -14.63 -14.08 -0.21
N ALA A 39 -15.58 -13.18 -0.47
CA ALA A 39 -17.02 -13.44 -0.37
C ALA A 39 -17.54 -14.47 -1.39
N THR A 40 -16.79 -14.74 -2.47
CA THR A 40 -17.17 -15.73 -3.49
C THR A 40 -16.89 -17.19 -3.04
N GLY A 41 -16.16 -17.40 -1.95
CA GLY A 41 -15.84 -18.74 -1.43
C GLY A 41 -14.70 -19.47 -2.18
N ASP A 42 -14.37 -19.06 -3.39
CA ASP A 42 -13.29 -19.61 -4.20
C ASP A 42 -11.92 -18.98 -3.82
N PRO A 43 -10.94 -19.77 -3.33
CA PRO A 43 -9.64 -19.27 -2.91
C PRO A 43 -8.80 -18.69 -4.06
N MET A 44 -8.98 -19.13 -5.31
CA MET A 44 -8.17 -18.63 -6.43
C MET A 44 -8.54 -17.19 -6.81
N LYS A 45 -9.82 -16.81 -6.67
CA LYS A 45 -10.30 -15.44 -6.96
C LYS A 45 -9.81 -14.38 -5.97
N ARG A 46 -9.27 -14.78 -4.83
CA ARG A 46 -8.73 -13.86 -3.80
C ARG A 46 -7.45 -13.16 -4.24
N LEU A 47 -6.61 -13.84 -5.02
CA LEU A 47 -5.26 -13.39 -5.37
C LEU A 47 -5.13 -12.79 -6.76
N THR A 48 -6.12 -12.96 -7.64
CA THR A 48 -6.07 -12.51 -9.04
C THR A 48 -5.81 -11.01 -9.14
N ILE A 49 -6.54 -10.21 -8.38
CA ILE A 49 -6.40 -8.74 -8.32
C ILE A 49 -5.81 -8.30 -6.97
N GLY A 50 -6.03 -9.07 -5.89
CA GLY A 50 -5.52 -8.74 -4.56
C GLY A 50 -3.99 -8.68 -4.47
N LYS A 51 -3.26 -9.38 -5.36
CA LYS A 51 -1.79 -9.38 -5.38
C LYS A 51 -1.19 -8.00 -5.70
N TYR A 52 -1.89 -7.17 -6.48
CA TYR A 52 -1.41 -5.82 -6.81
C TYR A 52 -1.34 -4.90 -5.59
N GLY A 53 -2.11 -5.20 -4.52
CA GLY A 53 -1.98 -4.48 -3.25
C GLY A 53 -0.59 -4.62 -2.63
N PHE A 54 0.13 -5.71 -2.90
CA PHE A 54 1.51 -5.87 -2.43
C PHE A 54 2.47 -4.89 -3.11
N LEU A 55 2.25 -4.57 -4.40
CA LEU A 55 3.04 -3.56 -5.11
C LEU A 55 2.81 -2.15 -4.53
N GLY A 56 1.56 -1.83 -4.16
CA GLY A 56 1.25 -0.58 -3.45
C GLY A 56 1.99 -0.47 -2.12
N LEU A 57 2.05 -1.57 -1.35
CA LEU A 57 2.81 -1.66 -0.10
C LEU A 57 4.32 -1.46 -0.30
N LEU A 58 4.91 -2.09 -1.32
CA LEU A 58 6.33 -1.90 -1.65
C LEU A 58 6.64 -0.46 -2.05
N GLY A 59 5.77 0.17 -2.84
CA GLY A 59 5.93 1.59 -3.19
C GLY A 59 5.91 2.50 -1.95
N LEU A 60 4.97 2.28 -1.02
CA LEU A 60 4.89 3.06 0.22
C LEU A 60 6.13 2.86 1.12
N MET A 61 6.71 1.66 1.11
CA MET A 61 7.97 1.37 1.80
C MET A 61 9.12 2.20 1.24
N ILE A 62 9.24 2.30 -0.09
CA ILE A 62 10.27 3.13 -0.75
C ILE A 62 10.09 4.61 -0.40
N CYS A 63 8.85 5.12 -0.42
CA CYS A 63 8.57 6.50 0.00
C CYS A 63 8.98 6.77 1.45
N THR A 64 8.74 5.81 2.35
CA THR A 64 9.13 5.90 3.77
C THR A 64 10.65 5.87 3.94
N ILE A 65 11.36 5.03 3.20
CA ILE A 65 12.84 4.99 3.20
C ILE A 65 13.41 6.33 2.70
N SER A 66 12.85 6.88 1.61
CA SER A 66 13.26 8.19 1.08
C SER A 66 13.08 9.30 2.12
N PHE A 67 12.00 9.27 2.90
CA PHE A 67 11.81 10.18 4.03
C PHE A 67 12.86 9.99 5.12
N GLY A 68 13.13 8.75 5.55
CA GLY A 68 14.16 8.43 6.55
C GLY A 68 15.57 8.87 6.14
N VAL A 69 15.97 8.63 4.89
CA VAL A 69 17.27 9.10 4.36
C VAL A 69 17.36 10.62 4.38
N THR A 70 16.27 11.32 4.08
CA THR A 70 16.23 12.79 4.12
C THR A 70 16.41 13.31 5.54
N LEU A 71 15.84 12.64 6.54
CA LEU A 71 16.01 13.03 7.94
C LEU A 71 17.44 12.82 8.46
N ILE A 72 18.15 11.83 7.94
CA ILE A 72 19.55 11.57 8.34
C ILE A 72 20.52 12.57 7.68
N LEU A 73 20.19 13.01 6.46
CA LEU A 73 21.03 13.94 5.69
C LEU A 73 20.73 15.42 5.95
N ALA A 74 19.63 15.73 6.65
CA ALA A 74 19.23 17.09 7.04
C ALA A 74 19.85 17.49 8.37
#